data_AF-A0AAW0BNA9-F1
#
_entry.id   AF-A0AAW0BNA9-F1
#
_cell.length_a   1.000
_cell.length_b   1.000
_cell.length_c   1.000
_cell.angle_alpha   90.00
_cell.angle_beta   90.00
_cell.angle_gamma   90.00
#
_symmetry.space_group_name_H-M   'P 1'
#
loop_
_entity.id
_entity.type
_entity.pdbx_description
1 polymer ?
#
loop_
_entity_poly.entity_id
_entity_poly.type
_entity_poly.pdbx_seq_one_letter_code
_entity_poly.pdbx_strand_id
1 'polypeptide(L)'
;MVNYLLKHRLQWGKPDTISILPSALRETDERAYAEQQASEDTESPAPSYFTRDVPSKYISIIQNDWPYSATVDPSIAARIAQDGIWGFTGLTSPPPSPSMLPSCLPALSEWGITADKMIVSPKGTVEEETLVQKAGFEVNEFVKNRWNPDQWETAWFVNPPRLQSIPDLAHIHVFAKRKDTGSS
;
A
#
# COMPACT_ATOMS: atom_id res chain seq x y z
N MET A 1 5.05 -11.42 18.21
CA MET A 1 4.88 -10.99 16.80
C MET A 1 5.48 -9.61 16.56
N VAL A 2 4.95 -8.54 17.18
CA VAL A 2 5.37 -7.15 16.93
C VAL A 2 6.88 -6.91 17.13
N ASN A 3 7.46 -7.40 18.23
CA ASN A 3 8.90 -7.29 18.47
C ASN A 3 9.75 -8.01 17.42
N TYR A 4 9.30 -9.17 16.93
CA TYR A 4 10.00 -9.88 15.86
C TYR A 4 9.98 -9.05 14.58
N LEU A 5 8.83 -8.47 14.25
CA LEU A 5 8.71 -7.63 13.06
C LEU A 5 9.58 -6.37 13.16
N LEU A 6 9.40 -5.57 14.21
CA LEU A 6 10.11 -4.30 14.38
C LEU A 6 11.63 -4.46 14.52
N LYS A 7 12.10 -5.51 15.22
CA LYS A 7 13.52 -5.67 15.56
C LYS A 7 14.28 -6.61 14.61
N HIS A 8 13.59 -7.50 13.90
CA HIS A 8 14.23 -8.54 13.11
C HIS A 8 13.78 -8.56 11.65
N ARG A 9 12.47 -8.55 11.36
CA ARG A 9 11.98 -8.69 9.97
C ARG A 9 12.02 -7.39 9.16
N LEU A 10 11.63 -6.28 9.79
CA LEU A 10 11.54 -4.97 9.17
C LEU A 10 12.94 -4.37 9.17
N GLN A 11 13.65 -4.59 8.06
CA GLN A 11 14.98 -4.06 7.82
C GLN A 11 14.82 -2.60 7.38
N TRP A 12 14.44 -1.72 8.31
CA TRP A 12 14.17 -0.30 8.04
C TRP A 12 15.32 0.36 7.28
N GLY A 13 15.00 1.08 6.20
CA GLY A 13 16.00 1.74 5.36
C GLY A 13 16.96 0.79 4.64
N LYS A 14 16.62 -0.51 4.51
CA LYS A 14 17.45 -1.52 3.86
C LYS A 14 16.62 -2.40 2.93
N PRO A 15 17.24 -3.01 1.90
CA PRO A 15 16.58 -4.02 1.07
C PRO A 15 16.10 -5.21 1.91
N ASP A 16 15.02 -5.86 1.46
CA ASP A 16 14.57 -7.13 2.05
C ASP A 16 15.55 -8.25 1.68
N THR A 17 16.33 -8.70 2.66
CA THR A 17 17.31 -9.79 2.52
C THR A 17 16.91 -11.05 3.29
N ILE A 18 15.77 -11.01 3.99
CA ILE A 18 15.30 -12.10 4.85
C ILE A 18 14.26 -12.96 4.13
N SER A 19 13.49 -12.38 3.20
CA SER A 19 12.56 -13.15 2.37
C SER A 19 13.27 -14.25 1.59
N ILE A 20 12.70 -15.47 1.62
CA ILE A 20 13.13 -16.59 0.77
C ILE A 20 12.68 -16.35 -0.69
N LEU A 21 11.59 -15.61 -0.88
CA LEU A 21 11.08 -15.27 -2.20
C LEU A 21 11.88 -14.10 -2.79
N PRO A 22 12.47 -14.26 -3.99
CA PRO A 22 13.27 -13.21 -4.61
C PRO A 22 12.38 -12.09 -5.16
N SER A 23 12.73 -10.84 -4.82
CA SER A 23 12.14 -9.65 -5.43
C SER A 23 12.70 -9.43 -6.83
N ALA A 24 11.81 -9.17 -7.80
CA ALA A 24 12.18 -8.74 -9.14
C ALA A 24 12.81 -7.33 -9.20
N LEU A 25 12.78 -6.57 -8.09
CA LEU A 25 13.37 -5.24 -7.97
C LEU A 25 14.70 -5.23 -7.20
N ARG A 26 15.23 -6.40 -6.80
CA ARG A 26 16.38 -6.50 -5.87
C ARG A 26 17.57 -5.59 -6.22
N GLU A 27 18.02 -5.60 -7.47
CA GLU A 27 19.17 -4.78 -7.89
C GLU A 27 18.86 -3.27 -7.85
N THR A 28 17.63 -2.89 -8.21
CA THR A 28 17.16 -1.49 -8.14
C THR A 28 17.10 -1.03 -6.68
N ASP A 29 16.68 -1.91 -5.77
CA ASP A 29 16.57 -1.63 -4.34
C ASP A 29 17.95 -1.40 -3.75
N GLU A 30 18.86 -2.34 -3.96
CA GLU A 30 20.23 -2.27 -3.44
C GLU A 30 20.94 -0.96 -3.88
N ARG A 31 20.72 -0.51 -5.12
CA ARG A 31 21.25 0.78 -5.60
C ARG A 31 20.59 1.98 -4.94
N ALA A 32 19.25 2.03 -4.90
CA ALA A 32 18.52 3.15 -4.31
C ALA A 32 18.86 3.36 -2.83
N TYR A 33 19.00 2.27 -2.07
CA TYR A 33 19.41 2.34 -0.66
C TYR A 33 20.87 2.79 -0.49
N ALA A 34 21.78 2.36 -1.36
CA ALA A 34 23.18 2.79 -1.32
C ALA A 34 23.34 4.29 -1.62
N GLU A 35 22.61 4.81 -2.61
CA GLU A 35 22.60 6.24 -2.97
C GLU A 35 22.00 7.11 -1.85
N GLN A 36 20.97 6.61 -1.15
CA GLN A 36 20.39 7.31 0.00
C GLN A 36 21.30 7.29 1.23
N GLN A 37 21.98 6.17 1.54
CA GLN A 37 22.97 6.15 2.63
C GLN A 37 24.14 7.11 2.42
N ALA A 38 24.48 7.40 1.17
CA ALA A 38 25.50 8.39 0.83
C ALA A 38 25.02 9.86 0.96
N SER A 39 23.70 10.09 1.10
CA SER A 39 23.09 11.43 1.19
C SER A 39 22.41 11.72 2.54
N GLU A 40 22.21 10.71 3.40
CA GLU A 40 21.62 10.88 4.73
C GLU A 40 22.61 11.45 5.76
N ASP A 41 22.84 12.77 5.68
CA ASP A 41 23.54 13.57 6.69
C ASP A 41 22.62 14.63 7.35
N THR A 42 21.29 14.48 7.20
CA THR A 42 20.30 15.40 7.79
C THR A 42 19.32 14.69 8.73
N GLU A 43 19.33 15.10 10.01
CA GLU A 43 18.35 14.73 11.03
C GLU A 43 16.98 15.36 10.73
N SER A 44 16.29 14.87 9.71
CA SER A 44 14.89 15.20 9.50
C SER A 44 14.00 14.41 10.48
N PRO A 45 13.10 15.08 11.23
CA PRO A 45 12.19 14.42 12.16
C PRO A 45 11.29 13.42 11.45
N ALA A 46 10.81 12.42 12.19
CA ALA A 46 9.86 11.45 11.65
C ALA A 46 8.56 12.16 11.22
N PRO A 47 8.06 11.93 9.99
CA PRO A 47 6.82 12.55 9.55
C PRO A 47 5.64 12.02 10.36
N SER A 48 4.64 12.87 10.59
CA SER A 48 3.43 12.52 11.35
C SER A 48 2.50 11.55 10.63
N TYR A 49 2.64 11.41 9.31
CA TYR A 49 1.89 10.50 8.46
C TYR A 49 2.70 10.19 7.20
N PHE A 50 2.32 9.11 6.50
CA PHE A 50 2.96 8.71 5.27
C PHE A 50 2.79 9.76 4.15
N THR A 51 3.87 10.05 3.44
CA THR A 51 3.88 10.81 2.18
C THR A 51 4.73 10.08 1.15
N ARG A 52 4.57 10.38 -0.14
CA ARG A 52 5.36 9.73 -1.20
C ARG A 52 6.87 9.94 -1.05
N ASP A 53 7.26 11.03 -0.39
CA ASP A 53 8.64 11.49 -0.21
C ASP A 53 9.21 11.11 1.17
N VAL A 54 8.52 10.22 1.91
CA VAL A 54 9.00 9.76 3.21
C VAL A 54 10.42 9.17 3.09
N PRO A 55 11.38 9.62 3.92
CA PRO A 55 12.75 9.11 3.87
C PRO A 55 12.78 7.59 4.01
N SER A 56 13.63 6.93 3.24
CA SER A 56 13.67 5.46 3.18
C SER A 56 14.02 4.82 4.52
N LYS A 57 14.75 5.52 5.40
CA LYS A 57 14.96 5.10 6.80
C LYS A 57 13.68 4.85 7.59
N TYR A 58 12.54 5.43 7.19
CA TYR A 58 11.22 5.20 7.78
C TYR A 58 10.35 4.21 6.98
N ILE A 59 10.90 3.58 5.95
CA ILE A 59 10.20 2.60 5.10
C ILE A 59 10.91 1.25 5.19
N SER A 60 10.13 0.18 5.17
CA SER A 60 10.61 -1.16 4.86
C SER A 60 9.67 -1.77 3.82
N ILE A 61 10.23 -2.14 2.66
CA ILE A 61 9.48 -2.84 1.61
C ILE A 61 9.90 -4.29 1.67
N ILE A 62 8.94 -5.17 1.94
CA ILE A 62 9.20 -6.60 2.12
C ILE A 62 8.26 -7.44 1.28
N GLN A 63 8.74 -8.60 0.84
CA GLN A 63 7.85 -9.61 0.27
C GLN A 63 6.92 -10.11 1.39
N ASN A 64 5.64 -10.26 1.07
CA ASN A 64 4.64 -10.55 2.07
C ASN A 64 4.74 -12.00 2.57
N ASP A 65 5.29 -12.18 3.77
CA ASP A 65 5.37 -13.46 4.50
C ASP A 65 4.19 -13.67 5.48
N TRP A 66 3.07 -12.91 5.36
CA TRP A 66 1.83 -12.82 6.19
C TRP A 66 1.70 -11.53 7.07
N PRO A 67 0.68 -10.62 6.93
CA PRO A 67 0.73 -9.22 7.43
C PRO A 67 -0.49 -8.68 8.28
N TYR A 68 -0.63 -7.35 8.54
CA TYR A 68 -1.81 -6.42 8.43
C TYR A 68 -1.80 -5.18 9.39
N SER A 69 -1.81 -3.92 8.85
CA SER A 69 -1.89 -2.56 9.48
C SER A 69 -1.55 -1.33 8.60
N ALA A 70 -2.01 -0.10 8.90
CA ALA A 70 -1.69 1.17 8.21
C ALA A 70 -1.87 2.39 9.16
N THR A 71 -0.93 3.34 9.15
CA THR A 71 -0.99 4.60 9.93
C THR A 71 -1.46 5.72 9.02
N VAL A 72 -2.57 6.34 9.37
CA VAL A 72 -3.22 7.44 8.63
C VAL A 72 -3.52 8.59 9.60
N ASP A 73 -3.89 9.76 9.07
CA ASP A 73 -4.28 10.90 9.92
C ASP A 73 -5.40 10.50 10.90
N PRO A 74 -5.31 10.88 12.20
CA PRO A 74 -6.30 10.48 13.20
C PRO A 74 -7.74 10.84 12.85
N SER A 75 -7.96 11.94 12.12
CA SER A 75 -9.30 12.41 11.72
C SER A 75 -9.99 11.45 10.76
N ILE A 76 -9.24 10.73 9.91
CA ILE A 76 -9.79 9.74 8.97
C ILE A 76 -9.61 8.30 9.46
N ALA A 77 -8.98 8.10 10.62
CA ALA A 77 -8.65 6.77 11.13
C ALA A 77 -9.89 5.87 11.28
N ALA A 78 -11.03 6.41 11.75
CA ALA A 78 -12.28 5.68 11.85
C ALA A 78 -12.84 5.26 10.47
N ARG A 79 -12.70 6.12 9.46
CA ARG A 79 -13.15 5.83 8.09
C ARG A 79 -12.28 4.77 7.44
N ILE A 80 -10.97 4.93 7.56
CA ILE A 80 -10.03 3.92 7.09
C ILE A 80 -10.26 2.62 7.83
N ALA A 81 -10.57 2.64 9.14
CA ALA A 81 -10.97 1.48 9.95
C ALA A 81 -12.24 0.78 9.52
N GLN A 82 -13.04 1.39 8.66
CA GLN A 82 -14.24 0.79 8.09
C GLN A 82 -14.01 0.32 6.64
N ASP A 83 -13.36 1.13 5.82
CA ASP A 83 -13.38 0.95 4.36
C ASP A 83 -12.01 0.63 3.74
N GLY A 84 -10.91 0.93 4.43
CA GLY A 84 -9.58 0.93 3.84
C GLY A 84 -9.37 2.04 2.80
N ILE A 85 -8.23 2.00 2.10
CA ILE A 85 -7.93 2.84 0.92
C ILE A 85 -7.41 1.91 -0.17
N TRP A 86 -7.67 2.16 -1.45
CA TRP A 86 -7.15 1.35 -2.54
C TRP A 86 -6.89 2.15 -3.81
N GLY A 87 -6.11 1.59 -4.73
CA GLY A 87 -5.85 2.17 -6.04
C GLY A 87 -5.19 1.18 -7.01
N PHE A 88 -5.10 1.61 -8.28
CA PHE A 88 -4.50 0.84 -9.37
C PHE A 88 -3.56 1.72 -10.20
N THR A 89 -2.45 1.16 -10.69
CA THR A 89 -1.51 1.85 -11.60
C THR A 89 -1.13 0.97 -12.78
N GLY A 90 -0.74 1.58 -13.90
CA GLY A 90 -0.24 0.87 -15.09
C GLY A 90 -1.31 0.21 -15.95
N LEU A 91 -2.59 0.34 -15.61
CA LEU A 91 -3.70 -0.15 -16.43
C LEU A 91 -3.82 0.68 -17.72
N THR A 92 -4.14 0.02 -18.83
CA THR A 92 -4.38 0.66 -20.15
C THR A 92 -5.80 1.21 -20.29
N SER A 93 -6.70 0.84 -19.39
CA SER A 93 -8.06 1.35 -19.25
C SER A 93 -8.37 1.61 -17.77
N PRO A 94 -9.29 2.54 -17.44
CA PRO A 94 -9.66 2.78 -16.05
C PRO A 94 -10.19 1.49 -15.41
N PRO A 95 -9.93 1.27 -14.10
CA PRO A 95 -10.47 0.11 -13.41
C PRO A 95 -12.00 0.12 -13.48
N PRO A 96 -12.65 -1.06 -13.48
CA PRO A 96 -14.10 -1.14 -13.48
C PRO A 96 -14.67 -0.34 -12.30
N SER A 97 -15.62 0.54 -12.60
CA SER A 97 -16.24 1.42 -11.61
C SER A 97 -16.93 0.58 -10.51
N PRO A 98 -16.99 1.05 -9.26
CA PRO A 98 -17.84 0.46 -8.23
C PRO A 98 -19.31 0.33 -8.66
N SER A 99 -19.78 1.11 -9.64
CA SER A 99 -21.11 0.94 -10.24
C SER A 99 -21.29 -0.38 -10.99
N MET A 100 -20.22 -1.12 -11.29
CA MET A 100 -20.24 -2.45 -11.89
C MET A 100 -20.39 -3.56 -10.85
N LEU A 101 -20.23 -3.28 -9.54
CA LEU A 101 -20.40 -4.27 -8.47
C LEU A 101 -21.68 -5.11 -8.59
N PRO A 102 -22.86 -4.53 -8.88
CA PRO A 102 -24.08 -5.32 -9.02
C PRO A 102 -23.98 -6.44 -10.07
N SER A 103 -23.26 -6.22 -11.16
CA SER A 103 -23.03 -7.24 -12.20
C SER A 103 -22.04 -8.33 -11.78
N CYS A 104 -21.17 -8.07 -10.79
CA CYS A 104 -20.21 -9.02 -10.26
C CYS A 104 -20.74 -9.82 -9.07
N LEU A 105 -21.79 -9.34 -8.39
CA LEU A 105 -22.37 -10.01 -7.21
C LEU A 105 -22.75 -11.48 -7.40
N PRO A 106 -23.31 -11.92 -8.56
CA PRO A 106 -23.58 -13.35 -8.75
C PRO A 106 -22.33 -14.22 -8.63
N ALA A 107 -21.20 -13.78 -9.19
CA ALA A 107 -19.93 -14.51 -9.10
C ALA A 107 -19.32 -14.48 -7.69
N LEU A 108 -19.56 -13.40 -6.94
CA LEU A 108 -19.08 -13.24 -5.57
C LEU A 108 -19.97 -13.94 -4.53
N SER A 109 -21.19 -14.36 -4.92
CA SER A 109 -22.15 -15.00 -4.03
C SER A 109 -21.66 -16.36 -3.51
N GLU A 110 -20.88 -17.09 -4.31
CA GLU A 110 -20.23 -18.35 -3.91
C GLU A 110 -19.26 -18.15 -2.74
N TRP A 111 -18.72 -16.93 -2.60
CA TRP A 111 -17.82 -16.53 -1.52
C TRP A 111 -18.57 -15.87 -0.36
N GLY A 112 -19.91 -15.93 -0.37
CA GLY A 112 -20.78 -15.39 0.65
C GLY A 112 -20.96 -13.87 0.62
N ILE A 113 -20.49 -13.18 -0.42
CA ILE A 113 -20.64 -11.75 -0.63
C ILE A 113 -21.94 -11.46 -1.37
N THR A 114 -22.88 -10.78 -0.71
CA THR A 114 -24.20 -10.45 -1.25
C THR A 114 -24.50 -8.96 -1.03
N ALA A 115 -25.42 -8.38 -1.82
CA ALA A 115 -25.74 -6.94 -1.75
C ALA A 115 -26.13 -6.48 -0.34
N ASP A 116 -26.89 -7.30 0.37
CA ASP A 116 -27.36 -7.06 1.74
C ASP A 116 -26.26 -7.11 2.81
N LYS A 117 -25.12 -7.75 2.49
CA LYS A 117 -23.94 -7.79 3.36
C LYS A 117 -22.92 -6.70 3.04
N MET A 118 -23.14 -5.95 1.96
CA MET A 118 -22.27 -4.83 1.63
C MET A 118 -22.51 -3.69 2.60
N ILE A 119 -21.48 -3.37 3.38
CA ILE A 119 -21.50 -2.19 4.25
C ILE A 119 -21.13 -0.99 3.39
N VAL A 120 -22.10 -0.08 3.19
CA VAL A 120 -21.85 1.23 2.58
C VAL A 120 -21.74 2.26 3.69
N SER A 121 -20.53 2.76 3.91
CA SER A 121 -20.28 3.77 4.92
C SER A 121 -20.89 5.12 4.49
N PRO A 122 -21.60 5.84 5.39
CA PRO A 122 -22.10 7.18 5.09
C PRO A 122 -20.91 8.07 4.73
N LYS A 123 -21.04 8.96 3.73
CA LYS A 123 -19.94 9.86 3.35
C LYS A 123 -19.44 10.67 4.55
N GLY A 124 -18.12 10.87 4.61
CA GLY A 124 -17.52 11.75 5.60
C GLY A 124 -17.85 13.22 5.35
N THR A 125 -17.34 14.11 6.19
CA THR A 125 -17.36 15.55 5.89
C THR A 125 -16.51 15.87 4.66
N VAL A 126 -16.68 17.05 4.07
CA VAL A 126 -15.88 17.46 2.90
C VAL A 126 -14.39 17.45 3.23
N GLU A 127 -14.04 17.83 4.45
CA GLU A 127 -12.68 17.84 4.97
C GLU A 127 -12.13 16.41 5.09
N GLU A 128 -12.89 15.49 5.66
CA GLU A 128 -12.51 14.08 5.76
C GLU A 128 -12.31 13.44 4.39
N GLU A 129 -13.22 13.68 3.44
CA GLU A 129 -13.12 13.17 2.07
C GLU A 129 -11.89 13.73 1.35
N THR A 130 -11.57 15.01 1.57
CA THR A 130 -10.35 15.64 1.03
C THR A 130 -9.09 14.98 1.59
N LEU A 131 -9.07 14.66 2.89
CA LEU A 131 -7.95 13.98 3.54
C LEU A 131 -7.79 12.54 3.05
N VAL A 132 -8.89 11.80 2.86
CA VAL A 132 -8.88 10.45 2.28
C VAL A 132 -8.31 10.48 0.86
N GLN A 133 -8.76 11.44 0.03
CA GLN A 133 -8.25 11.61 -1.33
C GLN A 133 -6.75 11.94 -1.34
N LYS A 134 -6.30 12.84 -0.45
CA LYS A 134 -4.90 13.20 -0.31
C LYS A 134 -4.05 12.00 0.13
N ALA A 135 -4.49 11.24 1.13
CA ALA A 135 -3.80 10.04 1.58
C ALA A 135 -3.69 9.00 0.45
N GLY A 136 -4.77 8.78 -0.30
CA GLY A 136 -4.76 7.90 -1.46
C GLY A 136 -3.81 8.38 -2.56
N PHE A 137 -3.74 9.69 -2.81
CA PHE A 137 -2.82 10.28 -3.78
C PHE A 137 -1.35 10.06 -3.39
N GLU A 138 -0.98 10.27 -2.12
CA GLU A 138 0.39 10.03 -1.66
C GLU A 138 0.83 8.58 -1.83
N VAL A 139 -0.04 7.62 -1.46
CA VAL A 139 0.24 6.19 -1.65
C VAL A 139 0.34 5.84 -3.13
N ASN A 140 -0.57 6.36 -3.96
CA ASN A 140 -0.56 6.10 -5.38
C ASN A 140 0.74 6.57 -6.06
N GLU A 141 1.19 7.77 -5.70
CA GLU A 141 2.39 8.37 -6.28
C GLU A 141 3.65 7.64 -5.81
N PHE A 142 3.70 7.22 -4.54
CA PHE A 142 4.74 6.32 -4.06
C PHE A 142 4.81 5.03 -4.88
N VAL A 143 3.67 4.37 -5.10
CA VAL A 143 3.59 3.13 -5.87
C VAL A 143 4.03 3.34 -7.32
N LYS A 144 3.64 4.45 -7.96
CA LYS A 144 4.08 4.77 -9.34
C LYS A 144 5.58 5.01 -9.44
N ASN A 145 6.15 5.76 -8.49
CA ASN A 145 7.59 6.04 -8.47
C ASN A 145 8.40 4.75 -8.30
N ARG A 146 7.85 3.80 -7.55
CA ARG A 146 8.49 2.54 -7.23
C ARG A 146 8.34 1.47 -8.31
N TRP A 147 7.13 1.29 -8.81
CA TRP A 147 6.78 0.37 -9.89
C TRP A 147 6.36 1.17 -11.11
N ASN A 148 7.33 1.44 -11.99
CA ASN A 148 7.11 2.25 -13.19
C ASN A 148 5.87 1.72 -13.96
N PRO A 149 4.81 2.54 -14.14
CA PRO A 149 3.57 2.15 -14.81
C PRO A 149 3.75 1.64 -16.24
N ASP A 150 4.83 1.98 -16.93
CA ASP A 150 5.12 1.48 -18.28
C ASP A 150 5.54 0.00 -18.28
N GLN A 151 6.11 -0.47 -17.16
CA GLN A 151 6.65 -1.82 -17.01
C GLN A 151 5.83 -2.69 -16.06
N TRP A 152 5.01 -2.08 -15.21
CA TRP A 152 4.30 -2.76 -14.13
C TRP A 152 2.81 -2.40 -14.12
N GLU A 153 2.01 -3.40 -13.77
CA GLU A 153 0.62 -3.24 -13.36
C GLU A 153 0.58 -3.43 -11.85
N THR A 154 -0.01 -2.48 -11.11
CA THR A 154 -0.14 -2.62 -9.66
C THR A 154 -1.56 -2.41 -9.18
N ALA A 155 -1.90 -3.13 -8.11
CA ALA A 155 -3.06 -2.88 -7.27
C ALA A 155 -2.56 -2.71 -5.85
N TRP A 156 -3.03 -1.69 -5.14
CA TRP A 156 -2.62 -1.46 -3.76
C TRP A 156 -3.82 -1.19 -2.86
N PHE A 157 -3.70 -1.57 -1.59
CA PHE A 157 -4.68 -1.21 -0.58
C PHE A 157 -4.10 -1.13 0.82
N VAL A 158 -4.75 -0.29 1.61
CA VAL A 158 -4.60 -0.15 3.06
C VAL A 158 -5.81 -0.81 3.69
N ASN A 159 -5.60 -1.85 4.49
CA ASN A 159 -6.69 -2.50 5.21
C ASN A 159 -7.26 -1.57 6.29
N PRO A 160 -8.54 -1.70 6.64
CA PRO A 160 -9.10 -1.06 7.82
C PRO A 160 -8.53 -1.61 9.14
N PRO A 161 -8.14 -0.77 10.13
CA PRO A 161 -7.77 -1.16 11.50
C PRO A 161 -8.44 -2.40 12.12
N ARG A 162 -9.75 -2.60 11.97
CA ARG A 162 -10.43 -3.79 12.53
C ARG A 162 -9.98 -5.13 11.92
N LEU A 163 -9.41 -5.09 10.71
CA LEU A 163 -8.88 -6.25 9.98
C LEU A 163 -7.35 -6.34 10.10
N GLN A 164 -6.73 -5.49 10.92
CA GLN A 164 -5.29 -5.39 11.08
C GLN A 164 -4.81 -6.22 12.27
N SER A 165 -3.76 -7.02 12.08
CA SER A 165 -3.17 -7.86 13.13
C SER A 165 -2.09 -7.12 13.93
N ILE A 166 -1.55 -6.00 13.43
CA ILE A 166 -0.50 -5.19 14.07
C ILE A 166 -0.86 -3.70 14.00
N PRO A 167 -1.94 -3.26 14.66
CA PRO A 167 -2.53 -1.92 14.47
C PRO A 167 -1.55 -0.75 14.63
N ASP A 168 -0.46 -0.94 15.39
CA ASP A 168 0.54 0.10 15.65
C ASP A 168 1.60 0.28 14.53
N LEU A 169 1.53 -0.51 13.45
CA LEU A 169 2.51 -0.46 12.36
C LEU A 169 1.88 -0.14 10.99
N ALA A 170 2.15 1.06 10.48
CA ALA A 170 1.77 1.43 9.12
C ALA A 170 2.27 0.43 8.06
N HIS A 171 1.39 -0.05 7.20
CA HIS A 171 1.76 -0.65 5.93
C HIS A 171 0.66 -0.60 4.88
N ILE A 172 1.09 -0.82 3.64
CA ILE A 172 0.28 -0.79 2.44
C ILE A 172 0.55 -2.11 1.72
N HIS A 173 -0.51 -2.78 1.29
CA HIS A 173 -0.39 -3.95 0.43
C HIS A 173 -0.23 -3.47 -0.99
N VAL A 174 0.76 -4.00 -1.70
CA VAL A 174 0.95 -3.74 -3.12
C VAL A 174 1.11 -5.08 -3.82
N PHE A 175 0.20 -5.36 -4.75
CA PHE A 175 0.31 -6.42 -5.73
C PHE A 175 0.93 -5.80 -6.97
N ALA A 176 2.09 -6.30 -7.37
CA ALA A 176 2.80 -5.80 -8.55
C ALA A 176 3.05 -6.95 -9.52
N LYS A 177 2.58 -6.79 -10.75
CA LYS A 177 2.80 -7.72 -11.85
C LYS A 177 3.60 -7.01 -12.92
N ARG A 178 4.72 -7.61 -13.35
CA ARG A 178 5.47 -7.08 -14.48
C ARG A 178 4.67 -7.34 -15.76
N LYS A 179 4.57 -6.33 -16.61
CA LYS A 179 3.98 -6.49 -17.95
C LYS A 179 4.86 -7.44 -18.75
N ASP A 180 4.21 -8.33 -19.49
CA ASP A 180 4.92 -9.15 -20.46
C ASP A 180 5.39 -8.20 -21.57
N THR A 181 6.69 -7.89 -21.59
CA THR A 181 7.32 -7.36 -22.79
C THR A 181 7.25 -8.50 -23.80
N GLY A 182 6.25 -8.47 -24.68
CA GLY A 182 6.13 -9.45 -25.74
C GLY A 182 7.49 -9.64 -26.39
N SER A 183 8.03 -10.85 -26.33
CA SER A 183 9.04 -11.26 -27.30
C SER A 183 8.27 -11.29 -28.62
N SER A 184 8.40 -10.20 -29.37
CA SER A 184 7.97 -10.09 -30.75
C SER A 184 8.56 -11.20 -31.60
#